data_AF-A0A9N9JFT3-F1
#
_entry.id   AF-A0A9N9JFT3-F1
#
_cell.length_a   1.000
_cell.length_b   1.000
_cell.length_c   1.000
_cell.angle_alpha   90.00
_cell.angle_beta   90.00
_cell.angle_gamma   90.00
#
_symmetry.space_group_name_H-M   'P 1'
#
loop_
_entity.id
_entity.type
_entity.pdbx_description
1 polymer ?
#
loop_
_entity_poly.entity_id
_entity_poly.type
_entity_poly.pdbx_seq_one_letter_code
_entity_poly.pdbx_strand_id
1 'polypeptide(L)'
;QISGTSLHGFQLLFLIEGIPTIITAIVIALYMTRGPADARFLTPEERKFAVDRLRPEGGPIDVDRSTAKAQIKLAFTDIKVYVYLIMLMLATVPFNSLNFFLPTLVKQLGYTNVQAQLMVVPPLAIATIWMTLNSWASDKYQTRALNLMAAHLLSITGLVGLLATDATNPNLYTTDAPSFTKGNVICLSTVLAQSILTIGMKLYLDLLNKRRDLAILANYDYVYDNDLVKNKKKLREIAMKCVEKEPRFDEILCDRHPNW
;
A
#
# COMPACT_ATOMS: atom_id res chain seq x y z
N GLN A 1 1.96 -14.10 -34.58
CA GLN A 1 2.74 -12.98 -35.14
C GLN A 1 1.89 -12.34 -36.23
N ILE A 2 1.79 -11.01 -36.26
CA ILE A 2 1.09 -10.30 -37.33
C ILE A 2 2.03 -10.32 -38.54
N SER A 3 1.65 -11.04 -39.59
CA SER A 3 2.43 -11.15 -40.82
C SER A 3 1.88 -10.15 -41.84
N GLY A 4 2.72 -9.21 -42.31
CA GLY A 4 2.34 -8.24 -43.36
C GLY A 4 2.69 -6.77 -43.11
N THR A 5 3.37 -6.43 -42.01
CA THR A 5 3.83 -5.06 -41.73
C THR A 5 5.33 -4.89 -42.05
N SER A 6 5.75 -3.70 -42.49
CA SER A 6 7.19 -3.38 -42.67
C SER A 6 7.98 -3.34 -41.36
N LEU A 7 7.27 -3.36 -40.23
CA LEU A 7 7.80 -3.34 -38.87
C LEU A 7 7.77 -4.74 -38.27
N HIS A 8 8.80 -5.06 -37.49
CA HIS A 8 8.85 -6.28 -36.69
C HIS A 8 7.78 -6.24 -35.59
N GLY A 9 7.24 -7.39 -35.21
CA GLY A 9 6.16 -7.48 -34.22
C GLY A 9 6.47 -6.80 -32.88
N PHE A 10 7.74 -6.80 -32.43
CA PHE A 10 8.14 -6.10 -31.20
C PHE A 10 8.09 -4.57 -31.37
N GLN A 11 8.42 -4.05 -32.55
CA GLN A 11 8.38 -2.60 -32.83
C GLN A 11 6.94 -2.10 -32.83
N LEU A 12 6.03 -2.89 -33.41
CA LEU A 12 4.61 -2.59 -33.40
C LEU A 12 4.03 -2.60 -31.96
N LEU A 13 4.45 -3.56 -31.12
CA LEU A 13 4.06 -3.60 -29.70
C LEU A 13 4.49 -2.33 -28.95
N PHE A 14 5.75 -1.88 -29.14
CA PHE A 14 6.24 -0.64 -28.54
C PHE A 14 5.46 0.59 -29.02
N LEU A 15 5.04 0.64 -30.28
CA LEU A 15 4.23 1.75 -30.78
C LEU A 15 2.84 1.77 -30.17
N ILE A 16 2.18 0.61 -30.11
CA ILE A 16 0.81 0.48 -29.58
C ILE A 16 0.76 0.82 -28.08
N GLU A 17 1.73 0.38 -27.29
CA GLU A 17 1.79 0.68 -25.85
C GLU A 17 2.43 2.06 -25.55
N GLY A 18 3.38 2.48 -26.38
CA GLY A 18 4.14 3.72 -26.18
C GLY A 18 3.35 4.98 -26.52
N ILE A 19 2.59 4.99 -27.62
CA ILE A 19 1.82 6.18 -28.05
C ILE A 19 0.81 6.63 -26.98
N PRO A 20 -0.06 5.75 -26.44
CA PRO A 20 -0.97 6.12 -25.35
C PRO A 20 -0.24 6.63 -24.11
N THR A 21 0.93 6.06 -23.81
CA THR A 21 1.75 6.48 -22.66
C THR A 21 2.29 7.90 -22.85
N ILE A 22 2.80 8.24 -24.03
CA ILE A 22 3.26 9.60 -24.36
C ILE A 22 2.10 10.60 -24.29
N ILE A 23 0.95 10.25 -24.86
CA ILE A 23 -0.26 11.09 -24.80
C ILE A 23 -0.66 11.33 -23.34
N THR A 24 -0.67 10.28 -22.52
CA THR A 24 -0.99 10.36 -21.09
C THR A 24 0.01 11.24 -20.34
N ALA A 25 1.31 11.13 -20.63
CA ALA A 25 2.33 11.98 -20.03
C ALA A 25 2.13 13.47 -20.37
N ILE A 26 1.78 13.79 -21.63
CA ILE A 26 1.45 15.16 -22.05
C ILE A 26 0.21 15.67 -21.30
N VAL A 27 -0.84 14.86 -21.20
CA VAL A 27 -2.05 15.22 -20.44
C VAL A 27 -1.71 15.48 -18.98
N ILE A 28 -0.96 14.60 -18.32
CA ILE A 28 -0.52 14.79 -16.93
C ILE A 28 0.31 16.07 -16.80
N ALA A 29 1.25 16.33 -17.72
CA ALA A 29 2.07 17.54 -17.67
C ALA A 29 1.25 18.84 -17.78
N LEU A 30 0.13 18.82 -18.51
CA LEU A 30 -0.75 19.97 -18.68
C LEU A 30 -1.76 20.15 -17.52
N TYR A 31 -2.22 19.05 -16.92
CA TYR A 31 -3.29 19.09 -15.91
C TYR A 31 -2.82 18.86 -14.46
N MET A 32 -1.63 18.32 -14.22
CA MET A 32 -1.13 18.03 -12.87
C MET A 32 -0.82 19.31 -12.11
N THR A 33 -1.59 19.57 -11.07
CA THR A 33 -1.43 20.73 -10.19
C THR A 33 -0.48 20.40 -9.04
N ARG A 34 0.30 21.37 -8.56
CA ARG A 34 1.32 21.14 -7.51
C ARG A 34 0.72 20.77 -6.15
N GLY A 35 -0.52 21.15 -5.92
CA GLY A 35 -1.26 20.83 -4.71
C GLY A 35 -2.75 21.17 -4.84
N PRO A 36 -3.56 20.88 -3.82
CA PRO A 36 -4.98 21.18 -3.78
C PRO A 36 -5.28 22.69 -3.88
N ALA A 37 -4.37 23.55 -3.43
CA ALA A 37 -4.48 25.01 -3.52
C ALA A 37 -4.39 25.53 -4.96
N ASP A 38 -3.55 24.90 -5.79
CA ASP A 38 -3.31 25.26 -7.19
C ASP A 38 -4.26 24.54 -8.17
N ALA A 39 -5.21 23.75 -7.66
CA ALA A 39 -6.06 22.87 -8.43
C ALA A 39 -7.02 23.65 -9.36
N ARG A 40 -6.61 23.91 -10.60
CA ARG A 40 -7.35 24.74 -11.57
C ARG A 40 -8.76 24.21 -11.90
N PHE A 41 -9.00 22.92 -11.71
CA PHE A 41 -10.28 22.27 -11.95
C PHE A 41 -11.29 22.39 -10.80
N LEU A 42 -10.86 22.83 -9.61
CA LEU A 42 -11.74 23.07 -8.46
C LEU A 42 -12.17 24.54 -8.38
N THR A 43 -13.40 24.79 -7.92
CA THR A 43 -13.86 26.13 -7.55
C THR A 43 -13.10 26.66 -6.32
N PRO A 44 -13.06 27.99 -6.09
CA PRO A 44 -12.38 28.55 -4.92
C PRO A 44 -12.86 27.95 -3.58
N GLU A 45 -14.16 27.66 -3.46
CA GLU A 45 -14.74 27.02 -2.27
C GLU A 45 -14.30 25.56 -2.12
N GLU A 46 -14.33 24.78 -3.20
CA GLU A 46 -13.85 23.39 -3.19
C GLU A 46 -12.35 23.29 -2.91
N ARG A 47 -11.54 24.24 -3.40
CA ARG A 47 -10.11 24.30 -3.08
C ARG A 47 -9.91 24.52 -1.58
N LYS A 48 -10.63 25.49 -1.00
CA LYS A 48 -10.56 25.75 0.43
C LYS A 48 -10.95 24.51 1.24
N PHE A 49 -12.06 23.86 0.87
CA PHE A 49 -12.49 22.62 1.50
C PHE A 49 -11.46 21.49 1.35
N ALA A 50 -10.87 21.31 0.17
CA ALA A 50 -9.85 20.28 -0.08
C ALA A 50 -8.57 20.53 0.74
N VAL A 51 -8.12 21.78 0.82
CA VAL A 51 -6.99 22.20 1.67
C VAL A 51 -7.32 21.93 3.14
N ASP A 52 -8.49 22.35 3.61
CA ASP A 52 -8.92 22.15 5.00
C ASP A 52 -9.12 20.67 5.35
N ARG A 53 -9.47 19.81 4.39
CA ARG A 53 -9.56 18.35 4.57
C ARG A 53 -8.20 17.68 4.68
N LEU A 54 -7.19 18.18 3.98
CA LEU A 54 -5.83 17.61 3.99
C LEU A 54 -5.01 18.12 5.20
N ARG A 55 -5.42 19.26 5.76
CA ARG A 55 -4.84 19.92 6.94
C ARG A 55 -4.71 19.06 8.21
N PRO A 56 -5.67 18.18 8.57
CA PRO A 56 -5.60 17.33 9.77
C PRO A 56 -4.74 16.08 9.58
N GLU A 57 -4.45 15.68 8.32
CA GLU A 57 -3.68 14.48 8.00
C GLU A 57 -2.15 14.68 8.08
N GLY A 58 -1.69 15.89 8.45
CA GLY A 58 -0.32 16.13 8.90
C GLY A 58 0.74 16.26 7.79
N GLY A 59 0.33 16.50 6.54
CA GLY A 59 1.24 16.93 5.49
C GLY A 59 1.40 18.46 5.51
N PRO A 60 2.62 19.01 5.43
CA PRO A 60 2.81 20.44 5.22
C PRO A 60 2.07 20.86 3.94
N ILE A 61 1.09 21.76 4.06
CA ILE A 61 0.34 22.31 2.92
C ILE A 61 1.29 23.12 2.02
N ASP A 62 2.32 23.71 2.64
CA ASP A 62 3.51 24.23 1.98
C ASP A 62 4.69 23.36 2.36
N VAL A 63 5.46 22.89 1.37
CA VAL A 63 6.71 22.15 1.61
C VAL A 63 7.72 23.11 2.24
N ASP A 64 7.67 23.25 3.56
CA ASP A 64 8.67 24.00 4.29
C ASP A 64 9.99 23.23 4.26
N ARG A 65 10.79 23.54 3.23
CA ARG A 65 12.10 22.93 3.00
C ARG A 65 13.08 23.19 4.13
N SER A 66 12.82 24.16 5.01
CA SER A 66 13.67 24.45 6.17
C SER A 66 13.72 23.28 7.16
N THR A 67 12.63 22.49 7.25
CA THR A 67 12.52 21.33 8.14
C THR A 67 12.97 20.02 7.50
N ALA A 68 13.28 20.01 6.21
CA ALA A 68 13.56 18.79 5.45
C ALA A 68 14.72 17.96 6.05
N LYS A 69 15.80 18.60 6.51
CA LYS A 69 16.92 17.92 7.17
C LYS A 69 16.51 17.23 8.47
N ALA A 70 15.66 17.89 9.26
CA ALA A 70 15.15 17.33 10.51
C ALA A 70 14.18 16.17 10.25
N GLN A 71 13.30 16.29 9.25
CA GLN A 71 12.37 15.23 8.83
C GLN A 71 13.11 14.01 8.29
N ILE A 72 14.15 14.20 7.47
CA ILE A 72 15.01 13.11 6.98
C ILE A 72 15.66 12.40 8.16
N LYS A 73 16.28 13.14 9.09
CA LYS A 73 16.89 12.56 10.28
C LYS A 73 15.87 11.76 11.09
N LEU A 74 14.65 12.30 11.27
CA LEU A 74 13.57 11.62 11.99
C LEU A 74 13.18 10.30 11.31
N ALA A 75 13.03 10.31 9.98
CA ALA A 75 12.68 9.12 9.20
C ALA A 75 13.73 8.00 9.33
N PHE A 76 15.02 8.34 9.32
CA PHE A 76 16.10 7.36 9.54
C PHE A 76 16.24 6.91 10.99
N THR A 77 15.70 7.65 11.96
CA THR A 77 15.70 7.23 13.37
C THR A 77 14.45 6.44 13.76
N ASP A 78 13.40 6.44 12.94
CA ASP A 78 12.15 5.76 13.28
C ASP A 78 12.21 4.28 12.94
N ILE A 79 12.22 3.44 13.97
CA ILE A 79 12.16 1.97 13.85
C ILE A 79 10.99 1.48 12.99
N LYS A 80 9.86 2.22 12.96
CA LYS A 80 8.68 1.86 12.17
C LYS A 80 8.99 1.82 10.68
N VAL A 81 9.85 2.73 10.19
CA VAL A 81 10.28 2.77 8.79
C VAL A 81 10.98 1.48 8.40
N TYR A 82 11.89 1.00 9.25
CA TYR A 82 12.62 -0.25 9.02
C TYR A 82 11.71 -1.49 9.08
N VAL A 83 10.73 -1.51 9.99
CA VAL A 83 9.75 -2.61 10.04
C VAL A 83 8.91 -2.64 8.77
N TYR A 84 8.42 -1.48 8.29
CA TYR A 84 7.69 -1.40 7.03
C TYR A 84 8.56 -1.80 5.83
N LEU A 85 9.85 -1.45 5.83
CA LEU A 85 10.79 -1.88 4.79
C LEU A 85 10.95 -3.40 4.77
N ILE A 86 11.08 -4.05 5.92
CA ILE A 86 11.12 -5.52 6.02
C ILE A 86 9.80 -6.12 5.53
N MET A 87 8.66 -5.57 5.95
CA MET A 87 7.35 -6.03 5.48
C MET A 87 7.22 -5.91 3.95
N LEU A 88 7.74 -4.84 3.35
CA LEU A 88 7.77 -4.65 1.90
C LEU A 88 8.65 -5.70 1.23
N MET A 89 9.87 -5.91 1.73
CA MET A 89 10.78 -6.93 1.18
C MET A 89 10.13 -8.32 1.20
N LEU A 90 9.53 -8.73 2.33
CA LEU A 90 8.82 -10.00 2.44
C LEU A 90 7.65 -10.13 1.46
N ALA A 91 6.95 -9.03 1.18
CA ALA A 91 5.85 -9.02 0.21
C ALA A 91 6.32 -9.16 -1.24
N THR A 92 7.49 -8.59 -1.57
CA THR A 92 8.01 -8.60 -2.93
C THR A 92 8.49 -9.97 -3.40
N VAL A 93 8.95 -10.83 -2.49
CA VAL A 93 9.43 -12.19 -2.82
C VAL A 93 8.35 -13.04 -3.49
N PRO A 94 7.19 -13.32 -2.85
CA PRO A 94 6.14 -14.13 -3.46
C PRO A 94 5.52 -13.44 -4.68
N PHE A 95 5.37 -12.11 -4.65
CA PHE A 95 4.81 -11.34 -5.75
C PHE A 95 5.65 -11.46 -7.03
N ASN A 96 6.95 -11.21 -6.95
CA ASN A 96 7.84 -11.29 -8.10
C ASN A 96 8.02 -12.74 -8.57
N SER A 97 8.13 -13.69 -7.64
CA SER A 97 8.25 -15.11 -7.96
C SER A 97 7.05 -15.58 -8.79
N LEU A 98 5.82 -15.29 -8.34
CA LEU A 98 4.63 -15.64 -9.11
C LEU A 98 4.61 -14.94 -10.47
N ASN A 99 4.88 -13.64 -10.54
CA ASN A 99 4.85 -12.91 -11.83
C ASN A 99 5.84 -13.49 -12.86
N PHE A 100 7.05 -13.87 -12.44
CA PHE A 100 8.04 -14.41 -13.36
C PHE A 100 7.77 -15.87 -13.76
N PHE A 101 7.27 -16.70 -12.84
CA PHE A 101 7.10 -18.13 -13.10
C PHE A 101 5.71 -18.52 -13.57
N LEU A 102 4.69 -17.66 -13.44
CA LEU A 102 3.31 -17.99 -13.81
C LEU A 102 3.15 -18.43 -15.27
N PRO A 103 3.74 -17.76 -16.29
CA PRO A 103 3.63 -18.24 -17.67
C PRO A 103 4.31 -19.59 -17.89
N THR A 104 5.43 -19.82 -17.21
CA THR A 104 6.19 -21.08 -17.28
C THR A 104 5.42 -22.23 -16.61
N LEU A 105 4.80 -21.96 -15.45
CA LEU A 105 3.90 -22.90 -14.76
C LEU A 105 2.76 -23.33 -15.67
N VAL A 106 2.08 -22.37 -16.30
CA VAL A 106 0.97 -22.68 -17.20
C VAL A 106 1.47 -23.46 -18.42
N LYS A 107 2.63 -23.11 -18.97
CA LYS A 107 3.22 -23.87 -20.08
C LYS A 107 3.50 -25.34 -19.72
N GLN A 108 3.94 -25.61 -18.49
CA GLN A 108 4.19 -26.97 -18.00
C GLN A 108 2.91 -27.83 -17.90
N LEU A 109 1.73 -27.22 -17.86
CA LEU A 109 0.44 -27.92 -17.94
C LEU A 109 0.10 -28.43 -19.36
N GLY A 110 1.02 -28.30 -20.33
CA GLY A 110 0.85 -28.79 -21.70
C GLY A 110 0.32 -27.74 -22.69
N TYR A 111 0.17 -26.48 -22.28
CA TYR A 111 -0.25 -25.40 -23.17
C TYR A 111 0.90 -24.89 -24.05
N THR A 112 0.61 -24.51 -25.29
CA THR A 112 1.57 -23.81 -26.15
C THR A 112 1.91 -22.42 -25.58
N ASN A 113 3.06 -21.83 -25.93
CA ASN A 113 3.49 -20.52 -25.38
C ASN A 113 2.41 -19.42 -25.47
N VAL A 114 1.70 -19.34 -26.59
CA VAL A 114 0.64 -18.34 -26.80
C VAL A 114 -0.60 -18.65 -25.97
N GLN A 115 -1.00 -19.92 -25.91
CA GLN A 115 -2.12 -20.35 -25.08
C GLN A 115 -1.83 -20.17 -23.59
N ALA A 116 -0.60 -20.45 -23.14
CA ALA A 116 -0.20 -20.26 -21.76
C ALA A 116 -0.33 -18.79 -21.32
N GLN A 117 0.11 -17.84 -22.16
CA GLN A 117 -0.07 -16.42 -21.88
C GLN A 117 -1.55 -16.02 -21.84
N LEU A 118 -2.38 -16.57 -22.73
CA LEU A 118 -3.81 -16.30 -22.73
C LEU A 118 -4.51 -16.86 -21.48
N MET A 119 -4.10 -18.04 -21.01
CA MET A 119 -4.63 -18.67 -19.80
C MET A 119 -4.26 -17.95 -18.50
N VAL A 120 -3.25 -17.08 -18.52
CA VAL A 120 -2.90 -16.20 -17.39
C VAL A 120 -3.86 -15.01 -17.26
N VAL A 121 -4.54 -14.61 -18.34
CA VAL A 121 -5.41 -13.42 -18.35
C VAL A 121 -6.61 -13.56 -17.38
N PRO A 122 -7.39 -14.66 -17.36
CA PRO A 122 -8.53 -14.77 -16.46
C PRO A 122 -8.17 -14.70 -14.96
N PRO A 123 -7.13 -15.41 -14.47
CA PRO A 123 -6.65 -15.25 -13.09
C PRO A 123 -6.29 -13.80 -12.74
N LEU A 124 -5.61 -13.09 -13.64
CA LEU A 124 -5.22 -11.69 -13.40
C LEU A 124 -6.43 -10.75 -13.39
N ALA A 125 -7.44 -10.99 -14.22
CA ALA A 125 -8.69 -10.23 -14.20
C ALA A 125 -9.43 -10.39 -12.87
N ILE A 126 -9.53 -11.63 -12.36
CA ILE A 126 -10.13 -11.93 -11.05
C ILE A 126 -9.31 -11.27 -9.93
N ALA A 127 -7.98 -11.35 -10.00
CA ALA A 127 -7.08 -10.69 -9.04
C ALA A 127 -7.29 -9.17 -9.02
N THR A 128 -7.51 -8.55 -10.17
CA THR A 128 -7.77 -7.10 -10.30
C THR A 128 -9.09 -6.70 -9.64
N ILE A 129 -10.15 -7.48 -9.86
CA ILE A 129 -11.45 -7.27 -9.22
C ILE A 129 -11.31 -7.41 -7.71
N TRP A 130 -10.67 -8.48 -7.24
CA TRP A 130 -10.43 -8.71 -5.82
C TRP A 130 -9.62 -7.57 -5.18
N MET A 131 -8.52 -7.15 -5.81
CA MET A 131 -7.69 -6.05 -5.31
C MET A 131 -8.48 -4.76 -5.18
N THR A 132 -9.34 -4.44 -6.16
CA THR A 132 -10.18 -3.25 -6.15
C THR A 132 -11.20 -3.29 -5.02
N LEU A 133 -11.88 -4.44 -4.85
CA LEU A 133 -12.86 -4.63 -3.77
C LEU A 133 -12.20 -4.60 -2.39
N ASN A 134 -11.03 -5.21 -2.24
CA ASN A 134 -10.27 -5.23 -1.00
C ASN A 134 -9.79 -3.82 -0.63
N SER A 135 -9.30 -3.04 -1.61
CA SER A 135 -8.91 -1.64 -1.41
C SER A 135 -10.12 -0.79 -0.99
N TRP A 136 -11.24 -0.92 -1.69
CA TRP A 136 -12.47 -0.20 -1.35
C TRP A 136 -12.97 -0.54 0.06
N ALA A 137 -12.97 -1.83 0.43
CA ALA A 137 -13.36 -2.26 1.77
C ALA A 137 -12.40 -1.72 2.85
N SER A 138 -11.10 -1.73 2.56
CA SER A 138 -10.07 -1.17 3.42
C SER A 138 -10.28 0.32 3.71
N ASP A 139 -10.60 1.10 2.69
CA ASP A 139 -10.82 2.54 2.84
C ASP A 139 -12.17 2.84 3.49
N LYS A 140 -13.22 2.11 3.13
CA LYS A 140 -14.56 2.32 3.70
C LYS A 140 -14.62 1.99 5.19
N TYR A 141 -14.01 0.88 5.61
CA TYR A 141 -14.08 0.43 7.01
C TYR A 141 -12.88 0.86 7.85
N GLN A 142 -11.85 1.49 7.24
CA GLN A 142 -10.61 1.87 7.90
C GLN A 142 -9.93 0.68 8.61
N THR A 143 -10.13 -0.53 8.08
CA THR A 143 -9.63 -1.80 8.62
C THR A 143 -8.42 -2.31 7.85
N ARG A 144 -7.50 -1.42 7.48
CA ARG A 144 -6.32 -1.71 6.63
C ARG A 144 -5.59 -3.00 7.00
N ALA A 145 -5.29 -3.19 8.29
CA ALA A 145 -4.58 -4.37 8.77
C ALA A 145 -5.39 -5.68 8.63
N LEU A 146 -6.73 -5.64 8.77
CA LEU A 146 -7.57 -6.82 8.60
C LEU A 146 -7.72 -7.22 7.13
N ASN A 147 -7.84 -6.24 6.23
CA ASN A 147 -7.89 -6.51 4.79
C ASN A 147 -6.56 -7.06 4.27
N LEU A 148 -5.44 -6.56 4.78
CA LEU A 148 -4.12 -7.11 4.49
C LEU A 148 -3.98 -8.56 4.98
N MET A 149 -4.44 -8.85 6.20
CA MET A 149 -4.49 -10.21 6.75
C MET A 149 -5.36 -11.15 5.89
N ALA A 150 -6.53 -10.70 5.43
CA ALA A 150 -7.39 -11.48 4.55
C ALA A 150 -6.69 -11.81 3.22
N ALA A 151 -5.95 -10.85 2.65
CA ALA A 151 -5.15 -11.07 1.45
C ALA A 151 -4.00 -12.07 1.69
N HIS A 152 -3.33 -12.00 2.84
CA HIS A 152 -2.30 -12.98 3.23
C HIS A 152 -2.87 -14.38 3.37
N LEU A 153 -4.04 -14.54 4.00
CA LEU A 153 -4.71 -15.84 4.13
C LEU A 153 -5.01 -16.45 2.76
N LEU A 154 -5.53 -15.64 1.82
CA LEU A 154 -5.76 -16.08 0.44
C LEU A 154 -4.44 -16.51 -0.23
N SER A 155 -3.37 -15.75 -0.07
CA SER A 155 -2.05 -16.11 -0.60
C SER A 155 -1.50 -17.41 0.00
N ILE A 156 -1.68 -17.63 1.30
CA ILE A 156 -1.27 -18.86 1.98
C ILE A 156 -2.05 -20.04 1.42
N THR A 157 -3.37 -19.92 1.22
CA THR A 157 -4.18 -21.01 0.66
C THR A 157 -3.73 -21.40 -0.75
N GLY A 158 -3.39 -20.42 -1.60
CA GLY A 158 -2.87 -20.68 -2.94
C GLY A 158 -1.50 -21.38 -2.92
N LEU A 159 -0.57 -20.92 -2.07
CA LEU A 159 0.76 -21.52 -1.95
C LEU A 159 0.70 -22.95 -1.37
N VAL A 160 -0.16 -23.18 -0.38
CA VAL A 160 -0.40 -24.53 0.16
C VAL A 160 -1.02 -25.44 -0.89
N GLY A 161 -1.98 -24.95 -1.67
CA GLY A 161 -2.57 -25.71 -2.77
C GLY A 161 -1.54 -26.11 -3.84
N LEU A 162 -0.60 -25.23 -4.14
CA LEU A 162 0.48 -25.51 -5.09
C LEU A 162 1.45 -26.58 -4.57
N LEU A 163 1.83 -26.50 -3.29
CA LEU A 163 2.65 -27.52 -2.63
C LEU A 163 1.93 -28.88 -2.53
N ALA A 164 0.63 -28.88 -2.23
CA ALA A 164 -0.16 -30.11 -2.21
C ALA A 164 -0.27 -30.76 -3.59
N THR A 165 -0.43 -29.95 -4.64
CA THR A 165 -0.48 -30.44 -6.02
C THR A 165 0.83 -31.12 -6.41
N ASP A 166 1.97 -30.51 -6.07
CA ASP A 166 3.30 -31.07 -6.29
C ASP A 166 3.50 -32.40 -5.53
N ALA A 167 3.07 -32.47 -4.26
CA ALA A 167 3.15 -33.68 -3.45
C ALA A 167 2.28 -34.84 -4.00
N THR A 168 1.13 -34.54 -4.58
CA THR A 168 0.21 -35.54 -5.16
C THR A 168 0.61 -35.98 -6.57
N ASN A 169 1.24 -35.10 -7.36
CA ASN A 169 1.61 -35.35 -8.74
C ASN A 169 3.08 -34.91 -9.00
N PRO A 170 4.07 -35.68 -8.51
CA PRO A 170 5.48 -35.30 -8.60
C PRO A 170 6.03 -35.22 -10.03
N ASN A 171 5.30 -35.77 -11.01
CA ASN A 171 5.65 -35.70 -12.43
C ASN A 171 4.93 -34.56 -13.18
N LEU A 172 4.16 -33.69 -12.50
CA LEU A 172 3.43 -32.61 -13.18
C LEU A 172 4.40 -31.51 -13.65
N TYR A 173 5.46 -31.26 -12.89
CA TYR A 173 6.49 -30.27 -13.19
C TYR A 173 7.81 -30.97 -13.58
N THR A 174 7.82 -31.63 -14.74
CA THR A 174 8.94 -32.49 -15.19
C THR A 174 10.23 -31.74 -15.58
N THR A 175 10.11 -30.44 -15.86
CA THR A 175 11.23 -29.56 -16.20
C THR A 175 11.38 -28.55 -15.08
N ASP A 176 12.00 -28.98 -13.98
CA ASP A 176 12.30 -28.10 -12.85
C ASP A 176 12.99 -26.81 -13.34
N ALA A 177 12.25 -25.70 -13.42
CA ALA A 177 12.83 -24.42 -13.11
C ALA A 177 13.38 -24.56 -11.68
N PRO A 178 14.58 -24.06 -11.37
CA PRO A 178 15.39 -24.56 -10.25
C PRO A 178 14.57 -24.70 -8.96
N SER A 179 14.13 -25.92 -8.67
CA SER A 179 13.36 -26.36 -7.50
C SER A 179 12.10 -25.55 -7.15
N PHE A 180 11.00 -25.79 -7.88
CA PHE A 180 9.69 -25.15 -7.66
C PHE A 180 9.15 -25.34 -6.23
N THR A 181 9.32 -26.53 -5.66
CA THR A 181 8.95 -26.85 -4.28
C THR A 181 9.71 -25.99 -3.27
N LYS A 182 11.03 -25.86 -3.43
CA LYS A 182 11.87 -25.04 -2.53
C LYS A 182 11.50 -23.56 -2.63
N GLY A 183 11.27 -23.06 -3.85
CA GLY A 183 10.81 -21.69 -4.09
C GLY A 183 9.45 -21.41 -3.43
N ASN A 184 8.50 -22.33 -3.57
CA ASN A 184 7.17 -22.22 -2.94
C ASN A 184 7.23 -22.26 -1.42
N VAL A 185 8.11 -23.09 -0.84
CA VAL A 185 8.34 -23.10 0.62
C VAL A 185 8.89 -21.76 1.08
N ILE A 186 9.87 -21.18 0.37
CA ILE A 186 10.40 -19.84 0.67
C ILE A 186 9.27 -18.80 0.60
N CYS A 187 8.47 -18.81 -0.47
CA CYS A 187 7.33 -17.90 -0.61
C CYS A 187 6.36 -18.05 0.57
N LEU A 188 6.00 -19.27 0.95
CA LEU A 188 5.12 -19.53 2.08
C LEU A 188 5.70 -19.00 3.39
N SER A 189 6.98 -19.26 3.66
CA SER A 189 7.68 -18.74 4.84
C SER A 189 7.69 -17.21 4.88
N THR A 190 7.93 -16.55 3.75
CA THR A 190 7.91 -15.07 3.68
C THR A 190 6.53 -14.48 3.94
N VAL A 191 5.46 -15.10 3.41
CA VAL A 191 4.08 -14.64 3.66
C VAL A 191 3.67 -14.88 5.11
N LEU A 192 4.07 -16.00 5.71
CA LEU A 192 3.83 -16.26 7.14
C LEU A 192 4.56 -15.27 8.04
N ALA A 193 5.85 -15.00 7.77
CA ALA A 193 6.63 -14.00 8.48
C ALA A 193 6.00 -12.60 8.35
N GLN A 194 5.55 -12.23 7.14
CA GLN A 194 4.86 -10.96 6.89
C GLN A 194 3.53 -10.87 7.65
N SER A 195 2.77 -11.97 7.74
CA SER A 195 1.51 -12.03 8.48
C SER A 195 1.75 -11.79 9.97
N ILE A 196 2.76 -12.45 10.55
CA ILE A 196 3.16 -12.28 11.96
C ILE A 196 3.57 -10.82 12.21
N LEU A 197 4.41 -10.25 11.35
CA LEU A 197 4.82 -8.85 11.46
C LEU A 197 3.64 -7.88 11.33
N THR A 198 2.68 -8.16 10.45
CA THR A 198 1.47 -7.34 10.28
C THR A 198 0.63 -7.33 11.54
N ILE A 199 0.40 -8.49 12.15
CA ILE A 199 -0.34 -8.60 13.42
C ILE A 199 0.42 -7.89 14.54
N GLY A 200 1.72 -8.14 14.65
CA GLY A 200 2.58 -7.52 15.65
C GLY A 200 2.55 -5.99 15.53
N MET A 201 2.70 -5.46 14.31
CA MET A 201 2.63 -4.03 14.04
C MET A 201 1.25 -3.45 14.31
N LYS A 202 0.17 -4.15 13.96
CA LYS A 202 -1.18 -3.72 14.29
C LYS A 202 -1.35 -3.57 15.80
N LEU A 203 -0.95 -4.59 16.58
CA LEU A 203 -1.04 -4.56 18.04
C LEU A 203 -0.17 -3.46 18.65
N TYR A 204 1.06 -3.31 18.15
CA TYR A 204 1.99 -2.28 18.58
C TYR A 204 1.46 -0.87 18.33
N LEU A 205 0.94 -0.60 17.12
CA LEU A 205 0.36 0.70 16.77
C LEU A 205 -0.93 0.97 17.54
N ASP A 206 -1.78 -0.04 17.77
CA ASP A 206 -2.96 0.10 18.60
C ASP A 206 -2.60 0.47 20.06
N LEU A 207 -1.51 -0.09 20.59
CA LEU A 207 -0.99 0.23 21.92
C LEU A 207 -0.40 1.65 21.98
N LEU A 208 0.39 2.03 20.99
CA LEU A 208 0.96 3.39 20.90
C LEU A 208 -0.13 4.46 20.75
N ASN A 209 -1.11 4.22 19.89
CA ASN A 209 -2.25 5.12 19.71
C ASN A 209 -3.00 5.29 21.03
N LYS A 210 -3.29 4.19 21.75
CA LYS A 210 -3.94 4.27 23.06
C LYS A 210 -3.11 5.06 24.08
N ARG A 211 -1.79 4.84 24.14
CA ARG A 211 -0.90 5.59 25.05
C ARG A 211 -0.88 7.09 24.72
N ARG A 212 -0.83 7.44 23.43
CA ARG A 212 -0.85 8.83 22.97
C ARG A 212 -2.18 9.51 23.29
N ASP A 213 -3.29 8.85 22.99
CA ASP A 213 -4.62 9.39 23.24
C ASP A 213 -4.86 9.62 24.74
N LEU A 214 -4.37 8.73 25.61
CA LEU A 214 -4.41 8.94 27.07
C LEU A 214 -3.51 10.08 27.53
N ALA A 215 -2.30 10.20 26.98
CA ALA A 215 -1.39 11.30 27.33
C ALA A 215 -1.96 12.67 26.95
N ILE A 216 -2.63 12.77 25.79
CA ILE A 216 -3.38 13.96 25.40
C ILE A 216 -4.43 14.28 26.46
N LEU A 217 -5.29 13.33 26.83
CA LEU A 217 -6.34 13.57 27.81
C LEU A 217 -5.81 13.96 29.20
N ALA A 218 -4.64 13.45 29.59
CA ALA A 218 -3.97 13.84 30.82
C ALA A 218 -3.55 15.31 30.82
N ASN A 219 -3.11 15.85 29.68
CA ASN A 219 -2.76 17.28 29.56
C ASN A 219 -3.96 18.21 29.71
N TYR A 220 -5.19 17.71 29.51
CA TYR A 220 -6.44 18.47 29.61
C TYR A 220 -7.22 18.20 30.90
N ASP A 221 -6.59 17.56 31.90
CA ASP A 221 -7.19 17.26 33.21
C ASP A 221 -8.56 16.54 33.11
N TYR A 222 -8.71 15.69 32.09
CA TYR A 222 -9.98 15.03 31.79
C TYR A 222 -10.26 13.91 32.79
N VAL A 223 -11.44 13.93 33.44
CA VAL A 223 -11.87 12.90 34.40
C VAL A 223 -12.13 11.58 33.67
N TYR A 224 -11.33 10.56 34.00
CA TYR A 224 -11.42 9.25 33.38
C TYR A 224 -12.64 8.46 33.88
N ASP A 225 -13.45 7.99 32.94
CA ASP A 225 -14.44 6.94 33.19
C ASP A 225 -13.81 5.58 32.81
N ASN A 226 -13.94 4.57 33.68
CA ASN A 226 -13.39 3.22 33.47
C ASN A 226 -13.94 2.55 32.20
N ASP A 227 -15.15 2.93 31.76
CA ASP A 227 -15.73 2.43 30.51
C ASP A 227 -15.16 3.14 29.28
N LEU A 228 -14.65 4.37 29.43
CA LEU A 228 -13.98 5.11 28.35
C LEU A 228 -12.66 4.46 27.95
N VAL A 229 -11.89 3.98 28.94
CA VAL A 229 -10.58 3.33 28.72
C VAL A 229 -10.72 2.00 27.97
N LYS A 230 -11.90 1.37 28.04
CA LYS A 230 -12.24 0.13 27.32
C LYS A 230 -12.65 0.41 25.86
N ASN A 231 -13.37 1.52 25.61
CA ASN A 231 -13.82 1.87 24.27
C ASN A 231 -12.79 2.71 23.50
N LYS A 232 -11.90 2.03 22.76
CA LYS A 232 -10.83 2.67 21.96
C LYS A 232 -11.34 3.74 20.98
N LYS A 233 -12.51 3.53 20.36
CA LYS A 233 -13.06 4.46 19.37
C LYS A 233 -13.51 5.76 20.04
N LYS A 234 -14.27 5.65 21.13
CA LYS A 234 -14.75 6.80 21.91
C LYS A 234 -13.59 7.56 22.56
N LEU A 235 -12.58 6.85 23.05
CA LEU A 235 -11.35 7.44 23.60
C LEU A 235 -10.65 8.34 22.56
N ARG A 236 -10.47 7.83 21.34
CA ARG A 236 -9.83 8.57 20.25
C ARG A 236 -10.65 9.77 19.79
N GLU A 237 -11.97 9.64 19.69
CA GLU A 237 -12.87 10.75 19.33
C GLU A 237 -12.76 11.92 20.32
N ILE A 238 -12.66 11.64 21.63
CA ILE A 238 -12.53 12.67 22.65
C ILE A 238 -11.12 13.28 22.63
N ALA A 239 -10.08 12.46 22.53
CA ALA A 239 -8.70 12.96 22.43
C ALA A 239 -8.51 13.90 21.23
N MET A 240 -9.08 13.56 20.07
CA MET A 240 -9.01 14.43 18.88
C MET A 240 -9.73 15.76 19.09
N LYS A 241 -10.90 15.77 19.75
CA LYS A 241 -11.62 17.02 20.08
C LYS A 241 -10.85 17.92 21.05
N CYS A 242 -10.01 17.36 21.91
CA CYS A 242 -9.13 18.14 22.77
C CYS A 242 -8.00 18.80 21.98
N VAL A 243 -7.32 18.04 21.10
CA VAL A 243 -6.22 18.57 20.26
C VAL A 243 -6.70 19.60 19.25
N GLU A 244 -7.92 19.48 18.73
CA GLU A 244 -8.49 20.45 17.78
C GLU A 244 -8.66 21.86 18.39
N LYS A 245 -8.60 21.99 19.72
CA LYS A 245 -8.63 23.27 20.45
C LYS A 245 -7.24 23.87 20.70
N GLU A 246 -6.17 23.12 20.47
CA GLU A 246 -4.80 23.56 20.68
C GLU A 246 -4.35 24.41 19.48
N PRO A 247 -3.79 25.62 19.70
CA PRO A 247 -3.22 26.39 18.59
C PRO A 247 -2.04 25.61 18.01
N ARG A 248 -2.01 25.48 16.68
CA ARG A 248 -1.07 24.58 16.02
C ARG A 248 0.35 25.14 16.00
N PHE A 249 1.32 24.28 15.69
CA PHE A 249 2.75 24.61 15.68
C PHE A 249 3.09 25.82 14.76
N ASP A 250 2.33 25.98 13.67
CA ASP A 250 2.34 27.11 12.74
C ASP A 250 1.72 28.39 13.31
N GLU A 251 0.66 28.29 14.13
CA GLU A 251 0.03 29.42 14.83
C GLU A 251 0.93 29.95 15.97
N ILE A 252 1.64 29.06 16.67
CA ILE A 252 2.57 29.42 17.76
C ILE A 252 3.82 30.15 17.24
N LEU A 253 4.29 29.84 16.03
CA LEU A 253 5.45 30.51 15.42
C LEU A 253 5.11 31.88 14.83
N CYS A 254 3.87 32.10 14.38
CA CYS A 254 3.45 33.39 13.84
C CYS A 254 3.34 34.50 14.91
N ASP A 255 3.08 34.12 16.17
CA ASP A 255 2.78 35.11 17.23
C ASP A 255 3.95 35.43 18.18
N ARG A 256 5.13 34.81 18.03
CA ARG A 256 6.31 35.14 18.86
C ARG A 256 7.67 34.99 18.16
N HIS A 257 8.02 35.91 17.27
CA HIS A 257 9.40 36.37 17.18
C HIS A 257 9.51 37.79 16.59
N PRO A 258 9.98 38.81 17.34
CA PRO A 258 10.13 40.17 16.81
C PRO A 258 11.32 40.36 15.85
N ASN A 259 12.07 39.30 15.51
CA ASN A 259 13.36 39.40 14.80
C ASN A 259 13.52 38.37 13.66
N TRP A 260 12.43 37.96 13.03
CA TRP A 260 12.45 37.21 11.77
C TRP A 260 11.62 37.97 10.75
#